data_AF-A0A6A3H4F8-F1
#
_entry.id   AF-A0A6A3H4F8-F1
#
_cell.length_a   1.000
_cell.length_b   1.000
_cell.length_c   1.000
_cell.angle_alpha   90.00
_cell.angle_beta   90.00
_cell.angle_gamma   90.00
#
_symmetry.space_group_name_H-M   'P 1'
#
loop_
_entity.id
_entity.type
_entity.pdbx_description
1 polymer ?
#
loop_
_entity_poly.entity_id
_entity_poly.type
_entity_poly.pdbx_seq_one_letter_code
_entity_poly.pdbx_strand_id
1 'polypeptide(L)'
;MQILRLVIVAVAAFAVQGTQAGSSQYSVEQSSPKQGTTSTASISTGTAPGLAAGTTGGGNIAPVYPASLDDLKNYLKDSQPRVIILTKTFDFRGSEGTKTETGCRPKSNRDCLAKNNGYKGQDVILQSGGMTNTGGCVDGTQVKITYDLAGSKNPLVVSSNKTLRG
;
A
#
# COMPACT_ATOMS: atom_id res chain seq x y z
N MET A 1 43.65 2.57 20.98
CA MET A 1 43.60 1.95 22.33
C MET A 1 42.37 1.05 22.37
N GLN A 2 42.60 -0.26 22.33
CA GLN A 2 41.62 -1.31 22.64
C GLN A 2 40.84 -0.98 23.92
N ILE A 3 39.60 -1.49 24.03
CA ILE A 3 39.28 -2.56 24.99
C ILE A 3 37.98 -3.24 24.51
N LEU A 4 38.18 -4.39 23.90
CA LEU A 4 37.21 -5.46 23.72
C LEU A 4 37.01 -6.11 25.11
N ARG A 5 35.77 -6.26 25.60
CA ARG A 5 35.49 -7.14 26.74
C ARG A 5 34.39 -8.14 26.38
N LEU A 6 34.86 -9.24 25.80
CA LEU A 6 34.19 -10.53 25.73
C LEU A 6 34.35 -11.19 27.12
N VAL A 7 33.26 -11.59 27.76
CA VAL A 7 33.31 -12.48 28.93
C VAL A 7 32.47 -13.71 28.59
N ILE A 8 33.17 -14.79 28.28
CA ILE A 8 32.67 -16.15 28.24
C ILE A 8 32.99 -16.77 29.59
N VAL A 9 31.99 -17.31 30.29
CA VAL A 9 32.23 -18.30 31.35
C VAL A 9 31.33 -19.50 31.05
N ALA A 10 31.98 -20.57 30.58
CA ALA A 10 31.44 -21.90 30.47
C ALA A 10 31.49 -22.57 31.85
N VAL A 11 30.43 -23.28 32.23
CA VAL A 11 30.48 -24.30 33.29
C VAL A 11 29.95 -25.59 32.68
N ALA A 12 30.81 -26.60 32.68
CA ALA A 12 30.55 -27.96 32.22
C ALA A 12 30.47 -28.93 33.41
N ALA A 13 30.02 -30.16 33.11
CA ALA A 13 29.83 -31.33 33.98
C ALA A 13 28.50 -31.31 34.77
N PHE A 14 27.69 -32.38 34.80
CA PHE A 14 28.07 -33.74 35.17
C PHE A 14 27.46 -34.84 34.28
N ALA A 15 28.27 -35.88 34.07
CA ALA A 15 27.88 -37.18 33.52
C ALA A 15 27.24 -38.06 34.60
N VAL A 16 26.25 -38.88 34.21
CA VAL A 16 25.85 -40.09 34.94
C VAL A 16 25.77 -41.23 33.93
N GLN A 17 26.57 -42.26 34.15
CA GLN A 17 26.48 -43.58 33.51
C GLN A 17 25.49 -44.46 34.29
N GLY A 18 24.66 -45.21 33.58
CA GLY A 18 23.77 -46.24 34.13
C GLY A 18 23.31 -47.18 33.02
N THR A 19 23.48 -48.48 33.26
CA THR A 19 23.57 -49.59 32.30
C THR A 19 22.23 -50.34 32.12
N GLN A 20 21.96 -50.75 30.87
CA GLN A 20 21.16 -51.86 30.29
C GLN A 20 19.93 -52.47 30.99
N ALA A 21 18.82 -52.59 30.25
CA ALA A 21 18.34 -53.83 29.59
C ALA A 21 16.80 -53.80 29.42
N GLY A 22 16.29 -53.97 28.20
CA GLY A 22 14.84 -54.05 27.95
C GLY A 22 14.49 -53.81 26.48
N SER A 23 14.53 -54.88 25.70
CA SER A 23 14.12 -54.97 24.31
C SER A 23 12.65 -54.58 24.10
N SER A 24 12.38 -53.58 23.26
CA SER A 24 11.20 -53.54 22.38
C SER A 24 11.37 -52.48 21.31
N GLN A 25 11.10 -52.88 20.08
CA GLN A 25 11.42 -52.17 18.84
C GLN A 25 10.39 -51.07 18.58
N TYR A 26 10.83 -49.81 18.53
CA TYR A 26 10.10 -48.73 17.87
C TYR A 26 11.11 -47.79 17.19
N SER A 27 11.04 -47.74 15.86
CA SER A 27 11.85 -46.86 15.03
C SER A 27 11.44 -45.40 15.26
N VAL A 28 12.32 -44.60 15.88
CA VAL A 28 12.20 -43.15 15.93
C VAL A 28 13.05 -42.53 14.83
N GLU A 29 12.37 -41.94 13.85
CA GLU A 29 12.96 -41.14 12.79
C GLU A 29 13.64 -39.91 13.40
N GLN A 30 14.88 -39.69 12.97
CA GLN A 30 15.86 -38.77 13.50
C GLN A 30 15.41 -37.32 13.26
N SER A 31 15.00 -36.62 14.32
CA SER A 31 14.67 -35.19 14.25
C SER A 31 15.95 -34.36 14.17
N SER A 32 16.20 -33.82 12.97
CA SER A 32 17.16 -32.76 12.70
C SER A 32 16.66 -31.44 13.33
N PRO A 33 17.52 -30.59 13.94
CA PRO A 33 17.09 -29.36 14.59
C PRO A 33 16.50 -28.40 13.54
N LYS A 34 15.17 -28.25 13.58
CA LYS A 34 14.40 -27.37 12.72
C LYS A 34 14.79 -25.92 13.01
N GLN A 35 15.55 -25.36 12.06
CA GLN A 35 15.86 -23.94 11.94
C GLN A 35 14.60 -23.11 12.20
N GLY A 36 14.67 -22.25 13.22
CA GLY A 36 13.55 -21.44 13.68
C GLY A 36 12.90 -20.71 12.52
N THR A 37 11.68 -21.11 12.18
CA THR A 37 10.85 -20.40 11.22
C THR A 37 10.42 -19.10 11.90
N THR A 38 11.05 -17.99 11.55
CA THR A 38 10.54 -16.66 11.84
C THR A 38 9.15 -16.61 11.22
N SER A 39 8.11 -16.77 12.02
CA SER A 39 6.73 -16.66 11.59
C SER A 39 6.50 -15.19 11.24
N THR A 40 6.68 -14.85 9.97
CA THR A 40 6.30 -13.55 9.45
C THR A 40 4.81 -13.43 9.68
N ALA A 41 4.40 -12.49 10.55
CA ALA A 41 3.00 -12.26 10.85
C ALA A 41 2.26 -12.03 9.52
N SER A 42 1.47 -13.01 9.11
CA SER A 42 0.69 -12.93 7.88
C SER A 42 -0.44 -11.95 8.12
N ILE A 43 -0.47 -10.88 7.34
CA ILE A 43 -1.58 -9.93 7.35
C ILE A 43 -2.75 -10.65 6.67
N SER A 44 -3.74 -11.10 7.45
CA SER A 44 -4.95 -11.72 6.90
C SER A 44 -5.77 -10.70 6.12
N THR A 45 -5.94 -10.92 4.81
CA THR A 45 -6.76 -10.07 3.92
C THR A 45 -8.23 -10.45 3.91
N GLY A 46 -8.62 -11.52 4.62
CA GLY A 46 -9.93 -12.14 4.44
C GLY A 46 -10.10 -12.77 3.05
N THR A 47 -11.32 -13.21 2.75
CA THR A 47 -11.71 -13.79 1.45
C THR A 47 -12.68 -12.87 0.74
N ALA A 48 -12.37 -12.46 -0.50
CA ALA A 48 -13.30 -11.68 -1.30
C ALA A 48 -14.51 -12.53 -1.75
N PRO A 49 -15.76 -12.07 -1.58
CA PRO A 49 -16.92 -12.74 -2.15
C PRO A 49 -17.17 -12.31 -3.62
N GLY A 50 -18.10 -13.00 -4.29
CA GLY A 50 -18.60 -12.58 -5.61
C GLY A 50 -17.62 -12.83 -6.76
N LEU A 51 -17.66 -11.98 -7.80
CA LEU A 51 -16.89 -12.15 -9.03
C LEU A 51 -15.36 -12.14 -8.83
N ALA A 52 -14.89 -11.54 -7.74
CA ALA A 52 -13.47 -11.48 -7.39
C ALA A 52 -13.06 -12.56 -6.36
N ALA A 53 -13.92 -13.55 -6.09
CA ALA A 53 -13.58 -14.65 -5.21
C ALA A 53 -12.35 -15.41 -5.70
N GLY A 54 -11.46 -15.74 -4.76
CA GLY A 54 -10.16 -16.37 -5.06
C GLY A 54 -9.02 -15.38 -5.35
N THR A 55 -9.24 -14.07 -5.33
CA THR A 55 -8.13 -13.11 -5.39
C THR A 55 -7.17 -13.28 -4.22
N THR A 56 -5.87 -13.23 -4.50
CA THR A 56 -4.79 -13.40 -3.51
C THR A 56 -4.01 -12.12 -3.23
N GLY A 57 -4.16 -11.08 -4.07
CA GLY A 57 -3.39 -9.85 -3.97
C GLY A 57 -1.88 -10.11 -3.98
N GLY A 58 -1.17 -9.58 -2.99
CA GLY A 58 0.25 -9.84 -2.76
C GLY A 58 0.58 -11.24 -2.25
N GLY A 59 -0.42 -12.06 -1.94
CA GLY A 59 -0.24 -13.39 -1.35
C GLY A 59 0.23 -13.34 0.10
N ASN A 60 0.85 -14.45 0.55
CA ASN A 60 1.28 -14.63 1.93
C ASN A 60 2.79 -14.38 2.09
N ILE A 61 3.22 -13.17 1.74
CA ILE A 61 4.62 -12.74 1.79
C ILE A 61 4.86 -11.73 2.92
N ALA A 62 6.14 -11.47 3.22
CA ALA A 62 6.52 -10.50 4.22
C ALA A 62 5.98 -9.09 3.88
N PRO A 63 5.34 -8.39 4.84
CA PRO A 63 4.89 -7.02 4.62
C PRO A 63 6.05 -6.05 4.43
N VAL A 64 5.82 -5.02 3.63
CA VAL A 64 6.67 -3.83 3.51
C VAL A 64 5.95 -2.60 4.04
N TYR A 65 6.74 -1.68 4.59
CA TYR A 65 6.24 -0.47 5.26
C TYR A 65 6.89 0.75 4.59
N PRO A 66 6.24 1.39 3.59
CA PRO A 66 6.81 2.54 2.92
C PRO A 66 7.12 3.66 3.91
N ALA A 67 8.31 4.24 3.83
CA ALA A 67 8.72 5.33 4.70
C ALA A 67 8.45 6.71 4.06
N SER A 68 8.33 6.76 2.74
CA SER A 68 8.15 7.97 1.94
C SER A 68 7.08 7.81 0.84
N LEU A 69 6.70 8.93 0.20
CA LEU A 69 5.82 8.93 -0.97
C LEU A 69 6.44 8.10 -2.12
N ASP A 70 7.76 8.17 -2.30
CA ASP A 70 8.47 7.44 -3.35
C ASP A 70 8.51 5.94 -3.10
N ASP A 71 8.70 5.50 -1.84
CA ASP A 71 8.60 4.08 -1.49
C ASP A 71 7.22 3.55 -1.84
N LEU A 72 6.16 4.29 -1.48
CA LEU A 72 4.79 3.89 -1.79
C LEU A 72 4.57 3.83 -3.31
N LYS A 73 4.96 4.87 -4.06
CA LYS A 73 4.89 4.89 -5.54
C LYS A 73 5.62 3.69 -6.14
N ASN A 74 6.82 3.36 -5.64
CA ASN A 74 7.64 2.29 -6.17
C ASN A 74 7.07 0.91 -5.84
N TYR A 75 6.66 0.67 -4.60
CA TYR A 75 6.05 -0.60 -4.20
C TYR A 75 4.74 -0.87 -4.94
N LEU A 76 3.94 0.15 -5.25
CA LEU A 76 2.70 -0.05 -6.00
C LEU A 76 2.94 -0.42 -7.47
N LYS A 77 3.95 0.17 -8.12
CA LYS A 77 4.16 0.03 -9.57
C LYS A 77 5.04 -1.14 -9.99
N ASP A 78 5.90 -1.66 -9.10
CA ASP A 78 6.86 -2.68 -9.50
C ASP A 78 6.22 -4.03 -9.83
N SER A 79 6.95 -4.92 -10.49
CA SER A 79 6.43 -6.22 -10.93
C SER A 79 6.37 -7.28 -9.83
N GLN A 80 6.85 -7.00 -8.61
CA GLN A 80 6.95 -8.00 -7.55
C GLN A 80 5.63 -8.13 -6.79
N PRO A 81 5.24 -9.34 -6.34
CA PRO A 81 4.17 -9.46 -5.37
C PRO A 81 4.50 -8.65 -4.11
N ARG A 82 3.55 -7.85 -3.59
CA ARG A 82 3.76 -7.07 -2.35
C ARG A 82 2.55 -7.03 -1.43
N VAL A 83 2.83 -7.12 -0.13
CA VAL A 83 1.91 -6.73 0.94
C VAL A 83 2.40 -5.42 1.54
N ILE A 84 1.70 -4.32 1.25
CA ILE A 84 2.09 -2.94 1.57
C ILE A 84 1.20 -2.43 2.70
N ILE A 85 1.80 -2.08 3.84
CA ILE A 85 1.08 -1.63 5.03
C ILE A 85 1.32 -0.14 5.27
N LEU A 86 0.25 0.63 5.26
CA LEU A 86 0.22 2.07 5.49
C LEU A 86 0.02 2.33 6.98
N THR A 87 1.08 2.72 7.69
CA THR A 87 1.01 3.01 9.14
C THR A 87 0.87 4.51 9.44
N LYS A 88 0.76 5.34 8.40
CA LYS A 88 0.68 6.80 8.48
C LYS A 88 0.02 7.39 7.23
N THR A 89 -0.31 8.67 7.30
CA THR A 89 -0.82 9.43 6.15
C THR A 89 0.29 9.66 5.12
N PHE A 90 0.00 9.35 3.86
CA PHE A 90 0.82 9.71 2.70
C PHE A 90 0.11 10.84 1.96
N ASP A 91 0.53 12.08 2.19
CA ASP A 91 -0.07 13.27 1.59
C ASP A 91 0.67 13.66 0.31
N PHE A 92 0.01 13.50 -0.84
CA PHE A 92 0.56 13.87 -2.15
C PHE A 92 0.24 15.32 -2.54
N ARG A 93 -0.53 16.08 -1.74
CA ARG A 93 -0.84 17.48 -2.07
C ARG A 93 0.44 18.30 -2.15
N GLY A 94 0.56 19.13 -3.16
CA GLY A 94 1.71 19.97 -3.46
C GLY A 94 2.92 19.22 -4.01
N SER A 95 2.92 17.89 -4.01
CA SER A 95 4.10 17.10 -4.42
C SER A 95 4.42 17.21 -5.91
N GLU A 96 3.45 17.63 -6.73
CA GLU A 96 3.60 17.75 -8.18
C GLU A 96 3.28 19.16 -8.70
N GLY A 97 3.20 20.13 -7.78
CA GLY A 97 2.90 21.53 -8.10
C GLY A 97 1.45 21.77 -8.50
N THR A 98 1.21 22.98 -9.01
CA THR A 98 -0.13 23.43 -9.40
C THR A 98 -0.18 23.83 -10.87
N LYS A 99 -1.34 23.71 -11.48
CA LYS A 99 -1.61 24.21 -12.82
C LYS A 99 -2.73 25.23 -12.80
N THR A 100 -2.57 26.30 -13.58
CA THR A 100 -3.62 27.29 -13.84
C THR A 100 -3.94 27.32 -15.31
N GLU A 101 -5.21 27.12 -15.65
CA GLU A 101 -5.67 27.09 -17.04
C GLU A 101 -7.15 27.44 -17.17
N THR A 102 -7.66 27.46 -18.39
CA THR A 102 -9.09 27.62 -18.65
C THR A 102 -9.83 26.35 -18.27
N GLY A 103 -10.75 26.48 -17.34
CA GLY A 103 -11.77 25.51 -16.98
C GLY A 103 -13.15 25.93 -17.47
N CYS A 104 -14.15 25.21 -16.98
CA CYS A 104 -15.54 25.43 -17.28
C CYS A 104 -16.36 25.54 -16.00
N ARG A 105 -17.26 26.51 -15.95
CA ARG A 105 -18.37 26.56 -15.01
C ARG A 105 -19.63 26.05 -15.72
N PRO A 106 -20.09 24.82 -15.45
CA PRO A 106 -21.27 24.25 -16.08
C PRO A 106 -22.53 25.08 -15.85
N LYS A 107 -23.50 24.98 -16.75
CA LYS A 107 -24.82 25.60 -16.58
C LYS A 107 -25.46 25.21 -15.24
N SER A 108 -25.42 23.93 -14.88
CA SER A 108 -25.94 23.44 -13.60
C SER A 108 -25.30 24.11 -12.39
N ASN A 109 -23.99 24.36 -12.42
CA ASN A 109 -23.30 25.09 -11.36
C ASN A 109 -23.78 26.55 -11.30
N ARG A 110 -23.87 27.25 -12.44
CA ARG A 110 -24.39 28.63 -12.48
C ARG A 110 -25.82 28.73 -11.95
N ASP A 111 -26.70 27.82 -12.39
CA ASP A 111 -28.09 27.77 -11.95
C ASP A 111 -28.19 27.46 -10.44
N CYS A 112 -27.26 26.67 -9.90
CA CYS A 112 -27.15 26.44 -8.46
C CYS A 112 -26.74 27.71 -7.71
N LEU A 113 -25.67 28.37 -8.15
CA LEU A 113 -25.17 29.59 -7.53
C LEU A 113 -26.21 30.73 -7.56
N ALA A 114 -26.98 30.84 -8.65
CA ALA A 114 -28.03 31.86 -8.81
C ALA A 114 -29.16 31.74 -7.76
N LYS A 115 -29.35 30.57 -7.14
CA LYS A 115 -30.37 30.37 -6.09
C LYS A 115 -30.01 31.05 -4.76
N ASN A 116 -28.76 31.47 -4.56
CA ASN A 116 -28.29 32.14 -3.33
C ASN A 116 -28.68 31.40 -2.03
N ASN A 117 -28.76 30.07 -2.08
CA ASN A 117 -29.23 29.21 -0.98
C ASN A 117 -28.10 28.70 -0.07
N GLY A 118 -26.93 29.33 -0.12
CA GLY A 118 -25.76 28.99 0.71
C GLY A 118 -24.83 27.89 0.13
N TYR A 119 -25.27 27.12 -0.86
CA TYR A 119 -24.45 26.07 -1.47
C TYR A 119 -23.48 26.63 -2.52
N LYS A 120 -22.32 25.99 -2.64
CA LYS A 120 -21.32 26.24 -3.70
C LYS A 120 -21.37 25.12 -4.73
N GLY A 121 -20.76 25.33 -5.89
CA GLY A 121 -20.62 24.28 -6.91
C GLY A 121 -19.19 24.13 -7.38
N GLN A 122 -18.98 23.14 -8.25
CA GLN A 122 -17.68 22.74 -8.74
C GLN A 122 -17.48 23.22 -10.17
N ASP A 123 -16.30 23.79 -10.44
CA ASP A 123 -15.84 24.03 -11.81
C ASP A 123 -15.14 22.77 -12.33
N VAL A 124 -15.02 22.68 -13.65
CA VAL A 124 -14.56 21.50 -14.38
C VAL A 124 -13.24 21.81 -15.08
N ILE A 125 -12.26 20.92 -14.90
CA ILE A 125 -11.04 20.90 -15.71
C ILE A 125 -11.41 20.41 -17.11
N LEU A 126 -11.08 21.18 -18.15
CA LEU A 126 -11.40 20.82 -19.52
C LEU A 126 -10.62 19.58 -19.98
N GLN A 127 -11.32 18.69 -20.69
CA GLN A 127 -10.70 17.57 -21.40
C GLN A 127 -10.13 18.02 -22.75
N SER A 128 -9.45 17.10 -23.43
CA SER A 128 -9.00 17.31 -24.80
C SER A 128 -10.20 17.67 -25.69
N GLY A 129 -10.04 18.67 -26.56
CA GLY A 129 -11.13 19.20 -27.38
C GLY A 129 -11.99 20.27 -26.71
N GLY A 130 -11.66 20.72 -25.50
CA GLY A 130 -12.23 21.93 -24.89
C GLY A 130 -13.67 21.80 -24.43
N MET A 131 -14.41 22.91 -24.42
CA MET A 131 -15.78 23.01 -23.89
C MET A 131 -16.75 22.02 -24.54
N THR A 132 -16.68 21.88 -25.87
CA THR A 132 -17.59 21.04 -26.66
C THR A 132 -17.40 19.55 -26.41
N ASN A 133 -16.19 19.14 -25.99
CA ASN A 133 -15.84 17.73 -25.73
C ASN A 133 -15.81 17.39 -24.23
N THR A 134 -16.03 18.38 -23.36
CA THR A 134 -16.05 18.16 -21.91
C THR A 134 -17.50 18.04 -21.44
N GLY A 135 -17.86 16.90 -20.85
CA GLY A 135 -19.20 16.65 -20.33
C GLY A 135 -19.68 17.75 -19.38
N GLY A 136 -20.89 18.26 -19.60
CA GLY A 136 -21.46 19.36 -18.81
C GLY A 136 -21.00 20.77 -19.19
N CYS A 137 -20.12 20.92 -20.19
CA CYS A 137 -19.52 22.20 -20.56
C CYS A 137 -19.94 22.78 -21.90
N VAL A 138 -20.81 22.10 -22.66
CA VAL A 138 -21.33 22.60 -23.95
C VAL A 138 -21.98 23.97 -23.77
N ASP A 139 -22.83 24.14 -22.76
CA ASP A 139 -23.45 25.42 -22.37
C ASP A 139 -22.74 26.08 -21.17
N GLY A 140 -21.49 25.71 -20.93
CA GLY A 140 -20.66 26.18 -19.83
C GLY A 140 -20.11 27.59 -20.08
N THR A 141 -19.59 28.22 -19.03
CA THR A 141 -18.83 29.47 -19.14
C THR A 141 -17.37 29.21 -18.84
N GLN A 142 -16.46 29.79 -19.62
CA GLN A 142 -15.03 29.67 -19.35
C GLN A 142 -14.67 30.40 -18.05
N VAL A 143 -13.87 29.75 -17.21
CA VAL A 143 -13.37 30.32 -15.96
C VAL A 143 -11.90 29.96 -15.79
N LYS A 144 -11.10 30.82 -15.16
CA LYS A 144 -9.71 30.49 -14.82
C LYS A 144 -9.71 29.61 -13.57
N ILE A 145 -9.17 28.41 -13.67
CA ILE A 145 -9.07 27.45 -12.57
C ILE A 145 -7.60 27.23 -12.19
N THR A 146 -7.35 26.97 -10.92
CA THR A 146 -6.05 26.52 -10.40
C THR A 146 -6.26 25.26 -9.59
N TYR A 147 -5.48 24.22 -9.86
CA TYR A 147 -5.59 22.93 -9.16
C TYR A 147 -4.23 22.26 -8.98
N ASP A 148 -4.19 21.31 -8.04
CA ASP A 148 -3.02 20.48 -7.74
C ASP A 148 -2.86 19.36 -8.79
N LEU A 149 -1.66 19.25 -9.36
CA LEU A 149 -1.37 18.26 -10.40
C LEU A 149 -1.37 16.82 -9.86
N ALA A 150 -1.06 16.61 -8.58
CA ALA A 150 -1.00 15.29 -7.98
C ALA A 150 -2.37 14.58 -7.97
N GLY A 151 -3.47 15.34 -8.00
CA GLY A 151 -4.83 14.79 -7.98
C GLY A 151 -5.45 14.53 -9.35
N SER A 152 -4.79 14.89 -10.46
CA SER A 152 -5.48 15.04 -11.75
C SER A 152 -4.77 14.43 -12.97
N LYS A 153 -3.43 14.37 -12.99
CA LYS A 153 -2.67 13.89 -14.16
C LYS A 153 -1.89 12.61 -13.93
N ASN A 154 -1.43 12.36 -12.71
CA ASN A 154 -0.51 11.28 -12.41
C ASN A 154 -1.07 10.37 -11.30
N PRO A 155 -2.08 9.53 -11.61
CA PRO A 155 -2.59 8.57 -10.63
C PRO A 155 -1.49 7.59 -10.23
N LEU A 156 -1.57 7.09 -8.99
CA LEU A 156 -0.69 6.00 -8.56
C LEU A 156 -0.96 4.75 -9.41
N VAL A 157 0.08 4.26 -10.07
CA VAL A 157 0.00 3.01 -10.84
C VAL A 157 0.13 1.83 -9.88
N VAL A 158 -0.90 0.97 -9.88
CA VAL A 158 -0.91 -0.27 -9.12
C VAL A 158 -0.82 -1.43 -10.11
N SER A 159 0.31 -2.13 -10.10
CA SER A 159 0.53 -3.31 -10.92
C SER A 159 -0.12 -4.57 -10.30
N SER A 160 0.04 -5.71 -10.95
CA SER A 160 -0.48 -6.99 -10.46
C SER A 160 0.12 -7.40 -9.11
N ASN A 161 -0.59 -8.28 -8.42
CA ASN A 161 -0.17 -8.95 -7.18
C ASN A 161 0.19 -7.98 -6.04
N LYS A 162 -0.72 -7.05 -5.76
CA LYS A 162 -0.59 -6.09 -4.65
C LYS A 162 -1.67 -6.29 -3.62
N THR A 163 -1.29 -6.24 -2.35
CA THR A 163 -2.17 -6.01 -1.21
C THR A 163 -1.78 -4.67 -0.61
N LEU A 164 -2.70 -3.70 -0.58
CA LEU A 164 -2.52 -2.42 0.10
C LEU A 164 -3.47 -2.36 1.29
N ARG A 165 -2.95 -2.08 2.49
CA ARG A 165 -3.75 -2.05 3.72
C ARG A 165 -3.32 -0.91 4.64
N GLY A 166 -4.27 -0.25 5.28
CA GLY A 166 -4.05 0.73 6.35
C GLY A 166 -4.25 0.15 7.74
#